data_AF-A0A8T4VI58-F1
#
_entry.id   AF-A0A8T4VI58-F1
#
_cell.length_a   1.000
_cell.length_b   1.000
_cell.length_c   1.000
_cell.angle_alpha   90.00
_cell.angle_beta   90.00
_cell.angle_gamma   90.00
#
_symmetry.space_group_name_H-M   'P 1'
#
loop_
_entity.id
_entity.type
_entity.pdbx_description
1 polymer ?
#
loop_
_entity_poly.entity_id
_entity_poly.type
_entity_poly.pdbx_seq_one_letter_code
_entity_poly.pdbx_strand_id
1 'polypeptide(L)'
;MIAYKQLCARCKKNMVLITGKVRFPLCYDCETKEWKDIKDPKMKKFFDIPEELYKKSSFLRSIKSNYLRFGQLSEKQIVAFKSTVEKLGKEK
;
A
#
# COMPACT_ATOMS: atom_id res chain seq x y z
N MET A 1 -13.32 -9.11 -15.29
CA MET A 1 -13.19 -8.06 -14.25
C MET A 1 -13.07 -6.73 -14.97
N ILE A 2 -13.95 -5.76 -14.69
CA ILE A 2 -13.85 -4.42 -15.28
C ILE A 2 -12.73 -3.67 -14.54
N ALA A 3 -11.69 -3.29 -15.28
CA ALA A 3 -10.63 -2.42 -14.80
C ALA A 3 -10.67 -1.14 -15.64
N TYR A 4 -10.72 0.02 -14.98
CA TYR A 4 -10.77 1.31 -15.67
C TYR A 4 -9.86 2.30 -14.97
N LYS A 5 -9.42 3.32 -15.71
CA LYS A 5 -8.59 4.40 -15.17
C LYS A 5 -9.50 5.51 -14.68
N GLN A 6 -9.28 5.96 -13.44
CA GLN A 6 -9.97 7.11 -12.87
C GLN A 6 -8.95 8.06 -12.25
N LEU A 7 -9.26 9.36 -12.25
CA LEU A 7 -8.46 10.35 -11.53
C LEU A 7 -8.49 10.05 -10.02
N CYS A 8 -7.36 10.27 -9.35
CA CYS A 8 -7.26 10.18 -7.91
C CYS A 8 -8.29 11.11 -7.25
N ALA A 9 -9.11 10.57 -6.34
CA ALA A 9 -10.18 11.29 -5.66
C ALA A 9 -9.66 12.52 -4.87
N ARG A 10 -8.42 12.46 -4.38
CA ARG A 10 -7.83 13.52 -3.55
C ARG A 10 -7.11 14.61 -4.35
N CYS A 11 -6.10 14.25 -5.16
CA CYS A 11 -5.35 15.25 -5.93
C CYS A 11 -5.95 15.59 -7.29
N LYS A 12 -6.81 14.74 -7.86
CA LYS A 12 -7.39 14.85 -9.22
C LYS A 12 -6.37 15.00 -10.37
N LYS A 13 -5.07 14.78 -10.10
CA LYS A 13 -3.99 14.93 -11.07
C LYS A 13 -3.52 13.59 -11.64
N ASN A 14 -3.38 12.59 -10.77
CA ASN A 14 -2.85 11.28 -11.17
C ASN A 14 -3.97 10.31 -11.55
N MET A 15 -3.80 9.59 -12.66
CA MET A 15 -4.68 8.49 -13.04
C MET A 15 -4.31 7.22 -12.27
N VAL A 16 -5.32 6.55 -11.70
CA VAL A 16 -5.18 5.32 -10.93
C VAL A 16 -6.04 4.24 -11.58
N LEU A 17 -5.51 3.02 -11.66
CA LEU A 17 -6.26 1.85 -12.11
C LEU A 17 -7.21 1.40 -11.01
N ILE A 18 -8.51 1.54 -11.27
CA ILE A 18 -9.57 1.00 -10.44
C ILE A 18 -9.92 -0.40 -10.92
N THR A 19 -9.94 -1.32 -9.97
CA THR A 19 -10.39 -2.70 -10.15
C THR A 19 -11.49 -2.97 -9.14
N GLY A 20 -12.31 -4.01 -9.32
CA GLY A 20 -13.42 -4.31 -8.38
C GLY A 20 -13.00 -4.47 -6.91
N LYS A 21 -11.71 -4.70 -6.63
CA LYS A 21 -11.13 -4.76 -5.27
C LYS A 21 -10.74 -3.39 -4.71
N VAL A 22 -10.41 -2.43 -5.57
CA VAL A 22 -9.97 -1.09 -5.20
C VAL A 22 -11.12 -0.12 -5.48
N ARG A 23 -11.98 0.13 -4.49
CA ARG A 23 -13.15 1.00 -4.67
C ARG A 23 -12.82 2.49 -4.61
N PHE A 24 -11.67 2.86 -4.04
CA PHE A 24 -11.30 4.25 -3.83
C PHE A 24 -10.02 4.61 -4.62
N PRO A 25 -10.08 5.51 -5.61
CA PRO A 25 -8.93 5.87 -6.43
C PRO A 25 -8.00 6.81 -5.65
N LEU A 26 -6.94 6.26 -5.07
CA LEU A 26 -5.90 7.01 -4.39
C LEU A 26 -4.54 6.80 -5.06
N CYS A 27 -3.83 7.90 -5.32
CA CYS A 27 -2.47 7.83 -5.83
C CYS A 27 -1.47 7.64 -4.67
N TYR A 28 -0.28 7.14 -5.03
CA TYR A 28 0.83 6.91 -4.11
C TYR A 28 1.16 8.15 -3.26
N ASP A 29 1.24 9.32 -3.88
CA ASP A 29 1.49 10.61 -3.22
C ASP A 29 0.44 10.96 -2.15
N CYS A 30 -0.83 10.72 -2.47
CA CYS A 30 -1.92 11.05 -1.55
C CYS A 30 -2.01 10.06 -0.37
N GLU A 31 -1.57 8.81 -0.55
CA GLU A 31 -1.51 7.84 0.55
C GLU A 31 -0.30 8.07 1.46
N THR A 32 0.86 8.35 0.88
CA THR A 32 2.11 8.58 1.62
C THR A 32 2.07 9.84 2.48
N LYS A 33 1.34 10.87 2.04
CA LYS A 33 1.17 12.11 2.81
C LYS A 33 0.53 11.91 4.19
N GLU A 34 -0.21 10.82 4.38
CA GLU A 34 -0.85 10.49 5.67
C GLU A 34 -0.02 9.55 6.55
N TRP A 35 1.12 9.08 6.05
CA TRP A 35 1.96 8.16 6.80
C TRP A 35 2.68 8.87 7.93
N LYS A 36 2.21 8.63 9.16
CA LYS A 36 2.89 9.04 10.39
C LYS A 36 4.11 8.14 10.65
N ASP A 37 5.06 8.64 11.44
CA ASP A 37 6.20 7.84 11.87
C ASP A 37 5.74 6.63 12.71
N ILE A 38 6.33 5.48 12.44
CA ILE A 38 6.03 4.24 13.16
C ILE A 38 6.86 4.22 14.44
N LYS A 39 6.17 4.30 15.59
CA LYS A 39 6.81 4.30 16.91
C LYS A 39 7.45 2.95 17.26
N ASP A 40 6.89 1.84 16.77
CA ASP A 40 7.37 0.50 17.04
C ASP A 40 8.61 0.12 16.20
N PRO A 41 9.78 -0.13 16.81
CA PRO A 41 11.01 -0.40 16.06
C PRO A 41 10.94 -1.70 15.24
N LYS A 42 10.19 -2.71 15.72
CA LYS A 42 9.95 -3.96 14.99
C LYS A 42 9.16 -3.72 13.70
N MET A 43 8.09 -2.94 13.80
CA MET A 43 7.23 -2.64 12.64
C MET A 43 7.90 -1.66 11.70
N LYS A 44 8.71 -0.73 12.22
CA LYS A 44 9.54 0.16 11.40
C LYS A 44 10.44 -0.63 10.45
N LYS A 45 11.16 -1.65 10.95
CA LYS A 45 11.97 -2.56 10.12
C LYS A 45 11.11 -3.40 9.17
N PHE A 46 9.91 -3.81 9.59
CA PHE A 46 9.02 -4.60 8.74
C PHE A 46 8.52 -3.82 7.51
N PHE A 47 8.28 -2.52 7.68
CA PHE A 47 7.86 -1.62 6.61
C PHE A 47 9.02 -0.91 5.90
N ASP A 48 10.27 -1.26 6.25
CA ASP A 48 11.48 -0.74 5.60
C ASP A 48 11.74 -1.52 4.31
N ILE A 49 10.87 -1.32 3.32
CA ILE A 49 10.97 -1.95 1.99
C ILE A 49 11.21 -0.88 0.92
N PRO A 50 11.83 -1.24 -0.22
CA PRO A 50 12.12 -0.27 -1.28
C PRO A 50 10.85 0.42 -1.80
N GLU A 51 10.95 1.72 -2.04
CA GLU A 51 9.82 2.58 -2.43
C GLU A 51 9.11 2.09 -3.70
N GLU A 52 9.86 1.49 -4.62
CA GLU A 52 9.36 0.93 -5.87
C GLU A 52 8.27 -0.12 -5.63
N LEU A 53 8.39 -0.93 -4.57
CA LEU A 53 7.39 -1.94 -4.23
C LEU A 53 6.08 -1.30 -3.78
N TYR A 54 6.15 -0.21 -3.02
CA TYR A 54 4.96 0.54 -2.62
C TYR A 54 4.28 1.22 -3.81
N LYS A 55 5.05 1.71 -4.81
CA LYS A 55 4.49 2.26 -6.04
C LYS A 55 3.78 1.20 -6.87
N LYS A 56 4.38 0.01 -6.99
CA LYS A 56 3.80 -1.12 -7.74
C LYS A 56 2.54 -1.70 -7.08
N SER A 57 2.47 -1.72 -5.75
CA SER A 57 1.39 -2.42 -5.04
C SER A 57 0.58 -1.53 -4.10
N SER A 58 -0.68 -1.31 -4.47
CA SER A 58 -1.70 -0.68 -3.61
C SER A 58 -1.98 -1.49 -2.34
N PHE A 59 -1.74 -2.80 -2.36
CA PHE A 59 -1.94 -3.67 -1.20
C PHE A 59 -0.90 -3.44 -0.10
N LEU A 60 0.38 -3.27 -0.47
CA LEU A 60 1.44 -2.98 0.51
C LEU A 60 1.18 -1.63 1.20
N ARG A 61 0.72 -0.63 0.43
CA ARG A 61 0.30 0.67 0.95
C ARG A 61 -0.88 0.55 1.92
N SER A 62 -1.90 -0.22 1.57
CA SER A 62 -3.08 -0.38 2.43
C SER A 62 -2.78 -1.09 3.74
N ILE A 63 -1.87 -2.07 3.76
CA ILE A 63 -1.41 -2.70 5.02
C ILE A 63 -0.71 -1.68 5.91
N LYS A 64 0.21 -0.87 5.35
CA LYS A 64 0.89 0.17 6.13
C LYS A 64 -0.10 1.20 6.69
N SER A 65 -1.02 1.69 5.87
CA SER A 65 -2.07 2.62 6.31
C SER A 65 -2.98 2.01 7.38
N ASN A 66 -3.33 0.72 7.26
CA ASN A 66 -4.13 0.02 8.27
C ASN A 66 -3.36 -0.12 9.60
N TYR A 67 -2.09 -0.50 9.54
CA TYR A 67 -1.26 -0.57 10.74
C TYR A 67 -1.14 0.79 11.42
N LEU A 68 -0.93 1.87 10.67
CA LEU A 68 -0.88 3.22 11.22
C LEU A 68 -2.21 3.68 11.84
N ARG A 69 -3.34 3.21 11.30
CA ARG A 69 -4.68 3.58 11.79
C ARG A 69 -5.12 2.77 13.00
N PHE A 70 -4.82 1.48 13.02
CA PHE A 70 -5.32 0.54 14.03
C PHE A 70 -4.26 0.09 15.03
N GLY A 71 -2.97 0.35 14.78
CA GLY A 71 -1.84 -0.02 15.64
C GLY A 71 -1.49 -1.51 15.63
N GLN A 72 -2.24 -2.34 14.89
CA GLN A 72 -2.09 -3.80 14.90
C GLN A 72 -2.29 -4.40 13.50
N LEU A 73 -1.65 -5.54 13.27
CA LEU A 73 -1.83 -6.37 12.09
C LEU A 73 -2.14 -7.81 12.52
N SER A 74 -3.07 -8.45 11.81
CA SER A 74 -3.29 -9.89 11.95
C SER A 74 -2.11 -10.67 11.35
N GLU A 75 -1.80 -11.85 11.89
CA GLU A 75 -0.78 -12.76 11.35
C GLU A 75 -0.98 -13.03 9.85
N LYS A 76 -2.25 -13.18 9.42
CA LYS A 76 -2.59 -13.37 8.00
C LYS A 76 -2.14 -12.17 7.15
N GLN A 77 -2.25 -10.95 7.67
CA GLN A 77 -1.81 -9.74 6.97
C GLN A 77 -0.28 -9.67 6.92
N ILE A 78 0.41 -10.07 7.98
CA ILE A 78 1.88 -10.13 8.03
C ILE A 78 2.41 -11.14 7.00
N VAL A 79 1.84 -12.35 6.97
CA VAL A 79 2.21 -13.38 6.01
C VAL A 79 1.93 -12.91 4.58
N ALA A 80 0.75 -12.36 4.32
CA ALA A 80 0.39 -11.86 2.99
C ALA A 80 1.31 -10.70 2.54
N PHE A 81 1.70 -9.82 3.44
CA PHE A 81 2.64 -8.74 3.16
C PHE A 81 4.00 -9.31 2.73
N LYS A 82 4.60 -10.22 3.52
CA LYS A 82 5.88 -10.85 3.19
C LYS A 82 5.83 -11.55 1.83
N SER A 83 4.83 -12.38 1.60
CA SER A 83 4.65 -13.10 0.33
C SER A 83 4.48 -12.16 -0.86
N THR A 84 3.84 -10.99 -0.67
CA THR A 84 3.67 -9.99 -1.73
C THR A 84 4.98 -9.26 -2.02
N VAL A 85 5.75 -8.90 -0.99
CA VAL A 85 7.08 -8.30 -1.14
C VAL A 85 8.00 -9.26 -1.89
N GLU A 86 8.03 -10.54 -1.53
CA GLU A 86 8.83 -11.54 -2.22
C GLU A 86 8.42 -11.74 -3.68
N LYS A 87 7.13 -11.80 -3.98
CA LYS A 87 6.63 -11.94 -5.37
C LYS A 87 7.07 -10.76 -6.23
N LEU A 88 6.84 -9.54 -5.74
CA LEU A 88 7.18 -8.32 -6.47
C LEU A 88 8.70 -8.08 -6.56
N GLY A 89 9.47 -8.58 -5.60
CA GLY A 89 10.93 -8.54 -5.63
C GLY A 89 11.56 -9.57 -6.58
N LYS A 90 10.86 -10.68 -6.85
CA LYS A 90 11.28 -11.72 -7.80
C LYS A 90 10.84 -11.45 -9.24
N GLU A 91 9.86 -10.59 -9.47
CA GLU A 91 9.58 -10.02 -10.80
C GLU A 91 10.66 -8.98 -11.16
N LYS A 92 11.83 -9.48 -11.56
CA LYS A 92 12.94 -8.72 -12.14
C LYS A 92 13.29 -9.28 -13.51
#